data_AF-A4CFN3-F1
#
_entry.id   AF-A4CFN3-F1
#
_cell.length_a   1.000
_cell.length_b   1.000
_cell.length_c   1.000
_cell.angle_alpha   90.00
_cell.angle_beta   90.00
_cell.angle_gamma   90.00
#
_symmetry.space_group_name_H-M   'P 1'
#
loop_
_entity.id
_entity.type
_entity.pdbx_description
1 polymer ?
#
loop_
_entity_poly.entity_id
_entity_poly.type
_entity_poly.pdbx_seq_one_letter_code
_entity_poly.pdbx_strand_id
1 'polypeptide(L)'
;MNNQKLLKKYANSFVSSIKPNIKSGYNISANIHPTNGRGATIEFEIVDSKKSKVSVVPAVESVNRTLATIEQRLIGGNIEGVTFAGTNVYMEGNRIVIIKGDDEHSSWDNRAARADVQKVISPKGEN
;
A
#
# COMPACT_ATOMS: atom_id res chain seq x y z
N MET A 1 -13.37 -1.14 -0.13
CA MET A 1 -12.83 -2.22 -0.97
C MET A 1 -12.63 -3.52 -0.20
N ASN A 2 -13.55 -4.49 -0.35
CA ASN A 2 -13.43 -5.84 0.27
C ASN A 2 -13.12 -6.96 -0.74
N ASN A 3 -12.62 -6.62 -1.94
CA ASN A 3 -12.22 -7.64 -2.92
C ASN A 3 -10.79 -8.12 -2.66
N GLN A 4 -10.65 -9.07 -1.73
CA GLN A 4 -9.34 -9.60 -1.32
C GLN A 4 -8.54 -10.19 -2.49
N LYS A 5 -9.19 -10.79 -3.49
CA LYS A 5 -8.50 -11.36 -4.66
C LYS A 5 -7.83 -10.27 -5.47
N LEU A 6 -8.51 -9.14 -5.70
CA LEU A 6 -7.95 -8.01 -6.42
C LEU A 6 -6.82 -7.35 -5.62
N LEU A 7 -7.01 -7.14 -4.32
CA LEU A 7 -5.99 -6.57 -3.43
C LEU A 7 -4.73 -7.44 -3.36
N LYS A 8 -4.88 -8.77 -3.25
CA LYS A 8 -3.75 -9.71 -3.30
C LYS A 8 -3.03 -9.65 -4.64
N LYS A 9 -3.77 -9.56 -5.75
CA LYS A 9 -3.18 -9.44 -7.10
C LYS A 9 -2.38 -8.15 -7.23
N TYR A 10 -2.94 -7.03 -6.80
CA TYR A 10 -2.26 -5.73 -6.75
C TYR A 10 -0.97 -5.82 -5.93
N ALA A 11 -1.04 -6.32 -4.70
CA ALA A 11 0.11 -6.42 -3.80
C ALA A 11 1.23 -7.29 -4.38
N ASN A 12 0.90 -8.45 -4.95
CA ASN A 12 1.88 -9.31 -5.62
C ASN A 12 2.52 -8.63 -6.83
N SER A 13 1.73 -7.91 -7.64
CA SER A 13 2.23 -7.15 -8.77
C SER A 13 3.16 -6.03 -8.32
N PHE A 14 2.82 -5.33 -7.23
CA PHE A 14 3.66 -4.30 -6.63
C PHE A 14 5.01 -4.89 -6.18
N VAL A 15 4.98 -5.94 -5.33
CA VAL A 15 6.18 -6.64 -4.83
C VAL A 15 7.09 -7.08 -5.98
N SER A 16 6.52 -7.68 -7.02
CA SER A 16 7.29 -8.16 -8.18
C SER A 16 7.93 -7.00 -8.96
N SER A 17 7.24 -5.87 -9.05
CA SER A 17 7.68 -4.71 -9.85
C SER A 17 8.74 -3.88 -9.13
N ILE A 18 8.69 -3.78 -7.81
CA ILE A 18 9.68 -3.02 -7.03
C ILE A 18 10.92 -3.85 -6.70
N LYS A 19 10.83 -5.19 -6.67
CA LYS A 19 11.94 -6.11 -6.34
C LYS A 19 13.28 -5.80 -7.04
N PRO A 20 13.34 -5.43 -8.33
CA PRO A 20 14.60 -5.08 -8.98
C PRO A 20 15.33 -3.87 -8.36
N ASN A 21 14.62 -3.01 -7.62
CA ASN A 21 15.16 -1.84 -6.94
C ASN A 21 15.52 -2.11 -5.48
N ILE A 22 15.37 -3.36 -5.01
CA ILE A 22 15.68 -3.76 -3.64
C ILE A 22 17.02 -4.50 -3.61
N LYS A 23 17.87 -4.13 -2.65
CA LYS A 23 19.19 -4.75 -2.45
C LYS A 23 19.06 -6.27 -2.31
N SER A 24 20.02 -7.00 -2.90
CA SER A 24 20.13 -8.45 -2.71
C SER A 24 20.18 -8.82 -1.22
N GLY A 25 19.54 -9.94 -0.86
CA GLY A 25 19.31 -10.35 0.53
C GLY A 25 17.99 -9.87 1.13
N TYR A 26 17.45 -8.75 0.64
CA TYR A 26 16.18 -8.19 1.14
C TYR A 26 15.00 -8.60 0.25
N ASN A 27 13.82 -8.71 0.86
CA ASN A 27 12.54 -8.94 0.19
C ASN A 27 11.49 -7.96 0.67
N ILE A 28 10.31 -7.98 0.04
CA ILE A 28 9.18 -7.15 0.46
C ILE A 28 8.01 -8.03 0.86
N SER A 29 7.50 -7.84 2.07
CA SER A 29 6.23 -8.42 2.51
C SER A 29 5.13 -7.37 2.44
N ALA A 30 3.88 -7.81 2.30
CA ALA A 30 2.72 -6.93 2.24
C ALA A 30 1.67 -7.34 3.28
N ASN A 31 1.12 -6.37 3.99
CA ASN A 31 -0.07 -6.50 4.82
C ASN A 31 -1.19 -5.68 4.20
N ILE A 32 -2.28 -6.35 3.83
CA ILE A 32 -3.43 -5.74 3.18
C ILE A 32 -4.51 -5.49 4.23
N HIS A 33 -4.97 -4.25 4.32
CA HIS A 33 -6.02 -3.78 5.21
C HIS A 33 -7.24 -3.40 4.37
N PRO A 34 -8.12 -4.37 4.07
CA PRO A 34 -9.36 -4.09 3.35
C PRO A 34 -10.29 -3.24 4.22
N THR A 35 -11.22 -2.56 3.55
CA THR A 35 -12.27 -1.80 4.24
C THR A 35 -13.65 -2.22 3.74
N ASN A 36 -14.63 -2.19 4.64
CA ASN A 36 -16.05 -2.39 4.31
C ASN A 36 -16.62 -1.16 3.57
N GLY A 37 -16.06 0.02 3.82
CA GLY A 37 -16.32 1.24 3.05
C GLY A 37 -15.54 1.29 1.73
N ARG A 38 -15.20 2.50 1.29
CA ARG A 38 -14.37 2.72 0.09
C ARG A 38 -12.87 2.69 0.42
N GLY A 39 -12.09 2.27 -0.56
CA GLY A 39 -10.63 2.25 -0.49
C GLY A 39 -10.05 1.09 0.28
N ALA A 40 -8.73 1.02 0.31
CA ALA A 40 -7.98 0.10 1.16
C ALA A 40 -6.58 0.67 1.45
N THR A 41 -5.94 0.13 2.48
CA THR A 41 -4.55 0.44 2.82
C THR A 41 -3.71 -0.83 2.63
N ILE A 42 -2.50 -0.69 2.08
CA ILE A 42 -1.53 -1.78 1.99
C ILE A 42 -0.19 -1.28 2.51
N GLU A 43 0.33 -1.96 3.52
CA GLU A 43 1.67 -1.76 4.04
C GLU A 43 2.63 -2.73 3.34
N PHE A 44 3.71 -2.22 2.77
CA PHE A 44 4.80 -3.02 2.22
C PHE A 44 6.05 -2.82 3.07
N GLU A 45 6.61 -3.89 3.62
CA GLU A 45 7.78 -3.83 4.48
C GLU A 45 8.98 -4.47 3.79
N ILE A 46 10.09 -3.74 3.72
CA ILE A 46 11.38 -4.26 3.28
C ILE A 46 12.00 -5.03 4.45
N VAL A 47 12.17 -6.33 4.27
CA VAL A 47 12.62 -7.28 5.28
C VAL A 47 13.90 -7.99 4.85
N ASP A 48 14.81 -8.21 5.80
CA ASP A 48 15.96 -9.11 5.61
C ASP A 48 15.49 -10.56 5.75
N SER A 49 14.95 -11.09 4.66
CA SER A 49 14.36 -12.42 4.59
C SER A 49 14.53 -12.95 3.19
N LYS A 50 14.65 -14.28 3.04
CA LYS A 50 14.66 -14.94 1.73
C LYS A 50 13.30 -14.97 1.04
N LYS A 51 12.19 -14.70 1.75
CA LYS A 51 10.83 -14.81 1.21
C LYS A 51 9.98 -13.58 1.50
N SER A 52 9.19 -13.20 0.50
CA SER A 52 8.06 -12.28 0.60
C SER A 52 6.83 -13.00 1.16
N LYS A 53 6.08 -12.34 2.04
CA LYS A 53 4.75 -12.79 2.49
C LYS A 53 3.70 -11.74 2.15
N VAL A 54 2.58 -12.17 1.55
CA VAL A 54 1.41 -11.31 1.38
C VAL A 54 0.31 -11.80 2.31
N SER A 55 -0.09 -10.96 3.26
CA SER A 55 -1.13 -11.23 4.23
C SER A 55 -2.33 -10.30 4.01
N VAL A 56 -3.51 -10.75 4.42
CA VAL A 56 -4.73 -9.94 4.45
C VAL A 56 -5.26 -10.01 5.87
N VAL A 57 -5.43 -8.86 6.51
CA VAL A 57 -6.04 -8.76 7.83
C VAL A 57 -7.57 -8.63 7.72
N PRO A 58 -8.34 -8.85 8.80
CA PRO A 58 -9.77 -8.60 8.80
C PRO A 58 -10.10 -7.17 8.34
N ALA A 59 -11.20 -7.02 7.59
CA ALA A 59 -11.64 -5.72 7.12
C ALA A 59 -12.12 -4.85 8.29
N VAL A 60 -11.81 -3.56 8.21
CA VAL A 60 -12.33 -2.53 9.12
C VAL A 60 -13.31 -1.63 8.39
N GLU A 61 -13.96 -0.71 9.10
CA GLU A 61 -15.02 0.13 8.53
C GLU A 61 -14.50 1.06 7.43
N SER A 62 -13.36 1.71 7.64
CA SER A 62 -12.84 2.76 6.75
C SER A 62 -11.32 2.80 6.72
N VAL A 63 -10.78 3.51 5.72
CA VAL A 63 -9.35 3.80 5.64
C VAL A 63 -8.89 4.56 6.88
N ASN A 64 -9.64 5.57 7.33
CA ASN A 64 -9.31 6.36 8.52
C ASN A 64 -9.21 5.47 9.77
N ARG A 65 -10.09 4.46 9.90
CA ARG A 65 -10.02 3.50 11.00
C ARG A 65 -8.76 2.63 10.90
N THR A 66 -8.40 2.15 9.70
CA THR A 66 -7.12 1.45 9.50
C THR A 66 -5.96 2.33 9.95
N LEU A 67 -5.96 3.58 9.51
CA LEU A 67 -4.91 4.54 9.80
C LEU A 67 -4.77 4.84 11.30
N ALA A 68 -5.87 4.88 12.05
CA ALA A 68 -5.83 5.03 13.51
C ALA A 68 -5.25 3.79 14.23
N THR A 69 -5.19 2.63 13.57
CA THR A 69 -4.72 1.37 14.17
C THR A 69 -3.30 0.98 13.79
N ILE A 70 -2.78 1.47 12.66
CA ILE A 70 -1.39 1.24 12.26
C ILE A 70 -0.51 2.33 12.87
N GLU A 71 0.69 1.98 13.33
CA GLU A 71 1.67 2.98 13.78
C GLU A 71 1.96 3.92 12.61
N GLN A 72 1.76 5.23 12.76
CA GLN A 72 2.12 6.23 11.74
C GLN A 72 2.91 7.36 12.38
N ARG A 73 4.07 7.69 11.84
CA ARG A 73 4.83 8.87 12.29
C ARG A 73 4.62 10.10 11.40
N LEU A 74 4.09 9.93 10.18
CA LEU A 74 3.93 11.01 9.21
C LEU A 74 2.60 11.77 9.33
N ILE A 75 1.52 11.10 9.71
CA ILE A 75 0.20 11.72 9.85
C ILE A 75 -0.13 11.85 11.34
N GLY A 76 -0.02 13.07 11.85
CA GLY A 76 -0.40 13.42 13.23
C GLY A 76 -1.74 14.18 13.28
N GLY A 77 -2.32 14.26 14.48
CA GLY A 77 -3.58 14.97 14.72
C GLY A 77 -4.84 14.13 14.47
N ASN A 78 -6.02 14.78 14.46
CA ASN A 78 -7.28 14.09 14.23
C ASN A 78 -7.50 13.85 12.73
N ILE A 79 -7.43 12.59 12.30
CA ILE A 79 -7.64 12.18 10.91
C ILE A 79 -9.10 11.84 10.57
N GLU A 80 -10.04 11.96 11.51
CA GLU A 80 -11.46 11.64 11.28
C GLU A 80 -12.11 12.49 10.19
N GLY A 81 -11.62 13.71 9.96
CA GLY A 81 -12.10 14.61 8.91
C GLY A 81 -11.37 14.48 7.56
N VAL A 82 -10.37 13.60 7.45
CA VAL A 82 -9.54 13.49 6.24
C VAL A 82 -10.21 12.57 5.22
N THR A 83 -10.44 13.06 4.00
CA THR A 83 -10.86 12.22 2.89
C THR A 83 -9.67 11.85 2.02
N PHE A 84 -9.37 10.55 1.94
CA PHE A 84 -8.36 10.05 1.00
C PHE A 84 -8.99 9.87 -0.37
N ALA A 85 -8.45 10.55 -1.38
CA ALA A 85 -8.85 10.39 -2.78
C ALA A 85 -7.65 9.95 -3.63
N GLY A 86 -7.94 9.23 -4.72
CA GLY A 86 -6.93 8.69 -5.62
C GLY A 86 -5.95 7.76 -4.89
N THR A 87 -4.66 7.88 -5.21
CA THR A 87 -3.60 7.06 -4.59
C THR A 87 -2.61 7.93 -3.85
N ASN A 88 -2.53 7.74 -2.55
CA ASN A 88 -1.56 8.37 -1.66
C ASN A 88 -0.51 7.32 -1.31
N VAL A 89 0.77 7.71 -1.42
CA VAL A 89 1.91 6.83 -1.13
C VAL A 89 2.86 7.59 -0.24
N TYR A 90 3.34 6.96 0.82
CA TYR A 90 4.42 7.50 1.62
C TYR A 90 5.37 6.40 2.07
N MET A 91 6.57 6.82 2.49
CA MET A 91 7.60 5.94 3.02
C MET A 91 7.96 6.35 4.44
N GLU A 92 8.15 5.35 5.29
CA GLU A 92 8.53 5.52 6.69
C GLU A 92 9.53 4.42 7.06
N GLY A 93 10.81 4.79 7.16
CA GLY A 93 11.88 3.83 7.38
C GLY A 93 11.93 2.77 6.28
N ASN A 94 11.76 1.49 6.65
CA ASN A 94 11.73 0.35 5.74
C ASN A 94 10.31 0.01 5.23
N ARG A 95 9.29 0.81 5.56
CA ARG A 95 7.89 0.58 5.19
C ARG A 95 7.40 1.57 4.15
N ILE A 96 6.69 1.08 3.15
CA ILE A 96 5.94 1.86 2.16
C ILE A 96 4.46 1.65 2.46
N VAL A 97 3.69 2.73 2.57
CA VAL A 97 2.24 2.63 2.78
C VAL A 97 1.52 3.20 1.58
N ILE A 98 0.61 2.41 1.01
CA ILE A 98 -0.30 2.82 -0.05
C ILE A 98 -1.69 2.95 0.52
N ILE A 99 -2.31 4.11 0.31
CA ILE A 99 -3.69 4.39 0.65
C ILE A 99 -4.42 4.76 -0.63
N LYS A 100 -5.46 4.00 -0.97
CA LYS A 100 -6.36 4.36 -2.07
C LYS A 100 -7.76 4.59 -1.54
N GLY A 101 -8.42 5.64 -2.02
CA GLY A 101 -9.77 6.03 -1.60
C GLY A 101 -10.90 5.47 -2.46
N ASP A 102 -10.57 4.76 -3.53
CA ASP A 102 -11.52 4.26 -4.51
C ASP A 102 -11.48 2.73 -4.65
N ASP A 103 -12.57 2.17 -5.19
CA ASP A 103 -12.78 0.74 -5.38
C ASP A 103 -12.71 0.36 -6.88
N GLU A 104 -12.35 1.31 -7.75
CA GLU A 104 -12.34 1.12 -9.19
C GLU A 104 -11.29 0.08 -9.57
N HIS A 105 -11.66 -0.88 -10.43
CA HIS A 105 -10.76 -1.96 -10.81
C HIS A 105 -9.43 -1.45 -11.41
N SER A 106 -9.51 -0.38 -12.21
CA SER A 106 -8.38 0.32 -12.83
C SER A 106 -7.36 0.81 -11.80
N SER A 107 -7.79 1.19 -10.60
CA SER A 107 -6.91 1.65 -9.53
C SER A 107 -6.20 0.52 -8.80
N TRP A 108 -6.65 -0.72 -8.97
CA TRP A 108 -6.15 -1.90 -8.26
C TRP A 108 -5.61 -2.98 -9.22
N ASP A 109 -5.48 -2.69 -10.50
CA ASP A 109 -4.93 -3.63 -11.47
C ASP A 109 -3.38 -3.65 -11.46
N ASN A 110 -2.80 -4.52 -12.30
CA ASN A 110 -1.34 -4.64 -12.41
C ASN A 110 -0.68 -3.37 -12.98
N ARG A 111 -1.41 -2.58 -13.78
CA ARG A 111 -0.91 -1.33 -14.37
C ARG A 111 -0.81 -0.27 -13.28
N ALA A 112 -1.84 -0.12 -12.45
CA ALA A 112 -1.82 0.75 -11.28
C ALA A 112 -0.70 0.36 -10.32
N ALA A 113 -0.53 -0.92 -10.00
CA ALA A 113 0.56 -1.38 -9.14
C ALA A 113 1.94 -0.94 -9.66
N ARG A 114 2.21 -1.09 -10.96
CA ARG A 114 3.47 -0.64 -11.57
C ARG A 114 3.62 0.88 -11.56
N ALA A 115 2.56 1.61 -11.85
CA ALA A 115 2.57 3.08 -11.81
C ALA A 115 2.85 3.60 -10.39
N ASP A 116 2.29 2.94 -9.38
CA ASP A 116 2.54 3.30 -7.97
C ASP A 116 3.95 2.94 -7.53
N VAL A 117 4.54 1.85 -8.03
CA VAL A 117 5.97 1.55 -7.82
C VAL A 117 6.84 2.69 -8.36
N GLN A 118 6.51 3.26 -9.53
CA GLN A 118 7.29 4.37 -10.09
C GLN A 118 7.29 5.59 -9.16
N LYS A 119 6.18 5.88 -8.48
CA LYS A 119 6.11 6.97 -7.49
C LYS A 119 7.06 6.76 -6.30
N VAL A 120 7.42 5.51 -6.00
CA VAL A 120 8.31 5.14 -4.90
C VAL A 120 9.77 5.19 -5.32
N ILE A 121 10.12 4.59 -6.46
CA ILE A 121 11.52 4.41 -6.88
C ILE A 121 12.08 5.60 -7.66
N SER A 122 11.20 6.34 -8.33
CA SER A 122 11.51 7.48 -9.17
C SER A 122 10.47 8.56 -8.92
N PRO A 123 10.47 9.19 -7.72
CA PRO A 123 9.71 10.41 -7.55
C PRO A 123 10.29 11.39 -8.56
N LYS A 124 9.61 11.58 -9.69
CA LYS A 124 10.03 12.56 -10.69
C LYS A 124 10.20 13.89 -9.95
N GLY A 125 11.44 14.33 -9.81
CA GLY A 125 11.70 15.76 -9.93
C GLY A 125 11.21 16.12 -11.33
N GLU A 126 10.15 16.92 -11.38
CA GLU A 126 9.78 17.60 -12.61
C GLU A 126 11.01 18.41 -13.04
N ASN A 127 11.62 18.03 -14.17
CA ASN A 127 12.48 18.93 -14.94
C ASN A 127 11.60 19.68 -15.92
#